data_AF-A0A383F7V7-F1
#
_entry.id   AF-A0A383F7V7-F1
#
_cell.length_a   1.000
_cell.length_b   1.000
_cell.length_c   1.000
_cell.angle_alpha   90.00
_cell.angle_beta   90.00
_cell.angle_gamma   90.00
#
_symmetry.space_group_name_H-M   'P 1'
#
loop_
_entity.id
_entity.type
_entity.pdbx_description
1 polymer ?
#
loop_
_entity_poly.entity_id
_entity_poly.type
_entity_poly.pdbx_seq_one_letter_code
_entity_poly.pdbx_strand_id
1 'polypeptide(L)'
;MTPDENFIVAIITQAIEDTTYTGSAKDKIKFKMDAINWIVTPNPEFVNYCKMVALDPKPIRQKIIDNVDMSYTQKQKFKIKDEGISL
;
A
#
# COMPACT_ATOMS: atom_id res chain seq x y z
N MET A 1 0.45 23.33 0.16
CA MET A 1 0.60 22.25 -0.82
C MET A 1 -0.08 22.67 -2.11
N THR A 2 0.56 22.39 -3.24
CA THR A 2 0.01 22.57 -4.59
C THR A 2 -1.07 21.50 -4.88
N PRO A 3 -1.93 21.70 -5.89
CA PRO A 3 -2.88 20.66 -6.32
C PRO A 3 -2.20 19.33 -6.66
N ASP A 4 -1.04 19.37 -7.30
CA ASP A 4 -0.28 18.18 -7.67
C ASP A 4 0.28 17.45 -6.43
N GLU A 5 0.82 18.20 -5.47
CA GLU A 5 1.26 17.64 -4.19
C GLU A 5 0.09 16.99 -3.42
N ASN A 6 -1.08 17.65 -3.40
CA ASN A 6 -2.28 17.10 -2.76
C ASN A 6 -2.72 15.79 -3.41
N PHE A 7 -2.64 15.70 -4.75
CA PHE A 7 -2.98 14.49 -5.48
C PHE A 7 -2.02 13.34 -5.15
N ILE A 8 -0.72 13.61 -5.10
CA ILE A 8 0.30 12.62 -4.73
C ILE A 8 0.12 12.15 -3.28
N VAL A 9 -0.14 13.07 -2.34
CA VAL A 9 -0.46 12.71 -0.95
C VAL A 9 -1.69 11.81 -0.90
N ALA A 10 -2.74 12.10 -1.69
CA ALA A 10 -3.93 11.26 -1.75
C ALA A 10 -3.61 9.85 -2.27
N ILE A 11 -2.75 9.70 -3.28
CA ILE A 11 -2.32 8.39 -3.79
C ILE A 11 -1.59 7.60 -2.69
N ILE A 12 -0.61 8.22 -2.02
CA ILE A 12 0.13 7.57 -0.93
C ILE A 12 -0.82 7.17 0.20
N THR A 13 -1.76 8.05 0.56
CA THR A 13 -2.74 7.80 1.62
C THR A 13 -3.65 6.62 1.26
N GLN A 14 -4.19 6.59 0.04
CA GLN A 14 -5.05 5.50 -0.42
C GLN A 14 -4.31 4.16 -0.40
N ALA A 15 -3.04 4.13 -0.83
CA ALA A 15 -2.23 2.93 -0.78
C ALA A 15 -2.06 2.42 0.66
N ILE A 16 -1.79 3.31 1.63
CA ILE A 16 -1.71 2.94 3.04
C ILE A 16 -3.05 2.37 3.53
N GLU A 17 -4.18 3.01 3.20
CA GLU A 17 -5.51 2.50 3.56
C GLU A 17 -5.78 1.11 2.98
N ASP A 18 -5.44 0.88 1.71
CA ASP A 18 -5.62 -0.42 1.06
C ASP A 18 -4.82 -1.52 1.76
N THR A 19 -3.62 -1.22 2.29
CA THR A 19 -2.85 -2.21 3.07
C THR A 19 -3.58 -2.70 4.32
N THR A 20 -4.47 -1.87 4.89
CA THR A 20 -5.25 -2.20 6.10
C THR A 20 -6.54 -2.97 5.81
N TYR A 21 -6.87 -3.22 4.54
CA TYR A 21 -8.12 -3.90 4.19
C TYR A 21 -8.20 -5.30 4.83
N THR A 22 -9.27 -5.55 5.60
CA THR A 22 -9.54 -6.82 6.31
C THR A 22 -10.71 -7.60 5.74
N GLY A 23 -11.43 -7.03 4.77
CA GLY A 23 -12.58 -7.68 4.13
C GLY A 23 -12.17 -8.80 3.17
N SER A 24 -13.16 -9.34 2.44
CA SER A 24 -12.98 -10.52 1.59
C SER A 24 -13.26 -10.29 0.11
N ALA A 25 -13.48 -9.05 -0.34
CA ALA A 25 -13.66 -8.78 -1.77
C ALA A 25 -12.35 -9.03 -2.52
N LYS A 26 -12.42 -9.82 -3.61
CA LYS A 26 -11.25 -10.23 -4.40
C LYS A 26 -10.42 -9.04 -4.87
N ASP A 27 -11.08 -8.07 -5.50
CA ASP A 27 -10.41 -6.90 -6.07
C ASP A 27 -9.71 -6.06 -5.00
N LYS A 28 -10.32 -5.94 -3.82
CA LYS A 28 -9.74 -5.23 -2.67
C LYS A 28 -8.57 -5.98 -2.04
N ILE A 29 -8.59 -7.32 -2.05
CA ILE A 29 -7.43 -8.13 -1.66
C ILE A 29 -6.27 -7.91 -2.64
N LYS A 30 -6.56 -7.81 -3.94
CA LYS A 30 -5.54 -7.49 -4.94
C LYS A 30 -4.95 -6.10 -4.73
N PHE A 31 -5.77 -5.08 -4.51
CA PHE A 31 -5.27 -3.73 -4.21
C PHE A 31 -4.42 -3.70 -2.93
N LYS A 32 -4.81 -4.46 -1.89
CA LYS A 32 -3.99 -4.64 -0.70
C LYS A 32 -2.62 -5.25 -1.03
N MET A 33 -2.58 -6.31 -1.84
CA MET A 33 -1.31 -6.93 -2.29
C MET A 33 -0.44 -5.94 -3.07
N ASP A 34 -1.02 -5.25 -4.04
CA ASP A 34 -0.33 -4.27 -4.87
C ASP A 34 0.22 -3.12 -4.03
N ALA A 35 -0.57 -2.59 -3.10
CA ALA A 35 -0.17 -1.51 -2.20
C ALA A 35 0.96 -1.92 -1.24
N ILE A 36 0.87 -3.12 -0.64
CA ILE A 36 1.95 -3.65 0.21
C ILE A 36 3.24 -3.80 -0.61
N ASN A 37 3.15 -4.38 -1.81
CA ASN A 37 4.30 -4.53 -2.70
C ASN A 37 4.89 -3.16 -3.07
N TRP A 38 4.04 -2.19 -3.43
CA TRP A 38 4.45 -0.84 -3.81
C TRP A 38 5.16 -0.07 -2.68
N ILE A 39 4.66 -0.18 -1.44
CA ILE A 39 5.24 0.54 -0.29
C ILE A 39 6.48 -0.16 0.26
N VAL A 40 6.42 -1.48 0.48
CA VAL A 40 7.46 -2.21 1.23
C VAL A 40 8.71 -2.45 0.37
N THR A 41 8.54 -2.75 -0.92
CA THR A 41 9.67 -2.97 -1.85
C THR A 41 10.36 -1.65 -2.23
N PRO A 42 11.60 -1.66 -2.75
CA PRO A 42 12.25 -0.44 -3.26
C PRO A 42 11.63 0.01 -4.60
N ASN A 43 10.32 0.22 -4.63
CA ASN A 43 9.60 0.66 -5.81
C ASN A 43 10.02 2.09 -6.20
N PRO A 44 10.52 2.31 -7.44
CA PRO A 44 10.97 3.64 -7.89
C PRO A 44 9.85 4.70 -7.92
N GLU A 45 8.61 4.30 -8.20
CA GLU A 45 7.47 5.22 -8.25
C GLU A 45 7.13 5.73 -6.85
N PHE A 46 7.01 4.84 -5.85
CA PHE A 46 6.80 5.24 -4.46
C PHE A 46 7.89 6.20 -3.97
N VAL A 47 9.16 5.89 -4.28
CA VAL A 47 10.30 6.75 -3.95
C VAL A 47 10.18 8.13 -4.60
N ASN A 48 9.75 8.20 -5.86
CA ASN A 48 9.56 9.45 -6.57
C ASN A 48 8.39 10.26 -5.99
N TYR A 49 7.26 9.60 -5.70
CA TYR A 49 6.10 10.26 -5.10
C TYR A 49 6.41 10.84 -3.74
N CYS A 50 7.13 10.11 -2.87
CA CYS A 50 7.60 10.68 -1.60
C CYS A 50 8.45 11.95 -1.82
N LYS A 51 9.39 11.93 -2.76
CA LYS A 51 10.25 13.09 -3.05
C LYS A 51 9.47 14.29 -3.56
N MET A 52 8.45 14.08 -4.40
CA MET A 52 7.61 15.14 -4.94
C MET A 52 6.82 15.89 -3.86
N VAL A 53 6.54 15.23 -2.73
CA VAL A 53 5.86 15.85 -1.57
C VAL A 53 6.83 16.12 -0.40
N ALA A 54 8.13 16.23 -0.70
CA ALA A 54 9.20 16.50 0.27
C ALA A 54 9.28 15.51 1.46
N LEU A 55 8.83 14.26 1.26
CA LEU A 55 8.99 13.17 2.23
C LEU A 55 10.24 12.36 1.93
N ASP A 56 10.99 12.00 2.97
CA ASP A 56 12.07 11.02 2.83
C ASP A 56 11.48 9.59 2.76
N PRO A 57 11.65 8.87 1.63
CA PRO A 57 11.03 7.57 1.39
C PRO A 57 11.53 6.45 2.30
N LYS A 58 12.69 6.59 2.95
CA LYS A 58 13.18 5.59 3.92
C LYS A 58 12.45 5.66 5.27
N PRO A 59 12.49 6.78 6.02
CA PRO A 59 11.83 6.89 7.31
C PRO A 59 10.31 6.81 7.20
N ILE A 60 9.70 7.31 6.12
CA ILE A 60 8.23 7.20 5.96
C ILE A 60 7.80 5.75 5.78
N ARG A 61 8.54 4.97 4.97
CA ARG A 61 8.28 3.55 4.79
C ARG A 61 8.44 2.78 6.09
N GLN A 62 9.52 3.04 6.83
CA GLN A 62 9.74 2.39 8.12
C GLN A 62 8.58 2.70 9.09
N LYS A 63 8.14 3.96 9.16
CA LYS A 63 6.98 4.34 9.97
C LYS A 63 5.70 3.61 9.55
N ILE A 64 5.45 3.43 8.25
CA ILE A 64 4.30 2.67 7.77
C ILE A 64 4.41 1.21 8.21
N ILE A 65 5.57 0.58 7.99
CA ILE A 65 5.83 -0.81 8.39
C ILE A 65 5.63 -1.03 9.90
N ASP A 66 6.09 -0.09 10.71
CA ASP A 66 6.06 -0.21 12.17
C ASP A 66 4.65 0.02 12.76
N ASN A 67 3.77 0.76 12.07
CA ASN A 67 2.49 1.22 12.62
C ASN A 67 1.25 0.69 11.90
N VAL A 68 1.39 0.07 10.73
CA VAL A 68 0.25 -0.37 9.91
C VAL A 68 0.19 -1.89 9.85
N ASP A 69 -0.93 -2.47 10.28
CA ASP A 69 -1.17 -3.91 10.18
C ASP A 69 -1.48 -4.31 8.72
N MET A 70 -0.44 -4.77 8.04
CA MET A 70 -0.51 -5.24 6.66
C MET A 70 -0.79 -6.74 6.57
N SER A 71 -1.05 -7.43 7.68
CA SER A 71 -1.27 -8.87 7.68
C SER A 71 -2.56 -9.26 6.95
N TYR A 72 -2.55 -10.46 6.35
CA TYR A 72 -3.75 -11.04 5.76
C TYR A 72 -4.52 -11.83 6.82
N THR A 73 -5.83 -11.60 6.87
CA THR A 73 -6.72 -12.45 7.68
C THR A 73 -6.77 -13.87 7.12
N GLN A 74 -7.17 -14.84 7.93
CA GLN A 74 -7.29 -16.24 7.47
C GLN A 74 -8.23 -16.37 6.26
N LYS A 75 -9.34 -15.63 6.25
CA LYS A 75 -10.29 -15.61 5.12
C LYS A 75 -9.63 -15.10 3.84
N GLN A 76 -8.79 -14.07 3.93
CA GLN A 76 -8.05 -13.54 2.78
C GLN A 76 -7.03 -14.56 2.27
N LYS A 77 -6.28 -15.23 3.17
CA LYS A 77 -5.33 -16.27 2.77
C LYS A 77 -5.99 -17.43 2.03
N PHE A 78 -7.17 -17.89 2.49
CA PHE A 78 -7.93 -18.91 1.78
C PHE A 78 -8.35 -18.42 0.39
N LYS A 79 -8.91 -17.21 0.27
CA LYS A 79 -9.26 -16.64 -1.04
C LYS A 79 -8.09 -16.47 -1.99
N ILE A 80 -6.95 -16.00 -1.50
CA ILE A 80 -5.73 -15.86 -2.30
C ILE A 80 -5.34 -17.21 -2.90
N LYS A 81 -5.39 -18.27 -2.08
CA LYS A 81 -5.06 -19.64 -2.51
C LYS A 81 -6.10 -20.21 -3.48
N ASP A 82 -7.39 -20.11 -3.14
CA ASP A 82 -8.47 -20.76 -3.88
C ASP A 82 -8.75 -20.08 -5.22
N GLU A 83 -8.63 -18.75 -5.26
CA GLU A 83 -8.92 -17.94 -6.45
C GLU A 83 -7.65 -17.59 -7.26
N GLY A 84 -6.47 -18.07 -6.84
CA GLY A 84 -5.20 -17.85 -7.52
C GLY A 84 -4.76 -16.38 -7.59
N ILE A 85 -5.07 -15.59 -6.56
CA ILE A 85 -4.72 -14.17 -6.52
C ILE A 85 -3.20 -14.05 -6.39
N SER A 86 -2.56 -13.39 -7.35
CA SER A 86 -1.12 -13.17 -7.41
C SER A 86 -0.82 -11.72 -7.81
N LEU A 87 0.39 -11.27 -7.47
CA LEU A 87 0.99 -10.02 -7.94
C LEU A 87 1.30 -10.11 -9.43
#